data_AF-M0CYW7-F1
#
_entry.id   AF-M0CYW7-F1
#
_cell.length_a   1.000
_cell.length_b   1.000
_cell.length_c   1.000
_cell.angle_alpha   90.00
_cell.angle_beta   90.00
_cell.angle_gamma   90.00
#
_symmetry.space_group_name_H-M   'P 1'
#
loop_
_entity.id
_entity.type
_entity.pdbx_description
1 polymer ?
#
loop_
_entity_poly.entity_id
_entity_poly.type
_entity_poly.pdbx_seq_one_letter_code
_entity_poly.pdbx_strand_id
1 'polypeptide(L)'
;MSVELPFAPVDTIIRRNAGSLRVSAEAAEELARRIQERGAERAVDAADVATADGRKTLMASDFGTEATEDKDDLELPIAPVDRIARLDIDDYRVSMDARLALAGELESYADRVAAAAADLARHADRRTVKADDVEAYFRLSQYYE
;
A
#
# COMPACT_ATOMS: atom_id res chain seq x y z
N MET A 1 -3.29 14.03 -9.53
CA MET A 1 -4.23 13.16 -8.81
C MET A 1 -4.00 13.39 -7.32
N SER A 2 -5.05 13.57 -6.52
CA SER A 2 -4.92 13.67 -5.06
C SER A 2 -4.61 12.28 -4.48
N VAL A 3 -3.79 12.25 -3.42
CA VAL A 3 -3.53 11.02 -2.67
C VAL A 3 -4.62 10.85 -1.61
N GLU A 4 -5.22 9.67 -1.55
CA GLU A 4 -6.34 9.34 -0.65
C GLU A 4 -5.90 9.05 0.78
N LEU A 5 -4.68 8.53 0.96
CA LEU A 5 -4.15 8.15 2.25
C LEU A 5 -3.74 9.37 3.08
N PRO A 6 -4.14 9.43 4.37
CA PRO A 6 -3.61 10.44 5.28
C PRO A 6 -2.11 10.27 5.48
N PHE A 7 -1.41 11.37 5.72
CA PHE A 7 0.04 11.39 5.95
C PHE A 7 0.45 10.52 7.16
N ALA A 8 -0.26 10.63 8.28
CA ALA A 8 0.20 10.06 9.55
C ALA A 8 0.33 8.51 9.55
N PRO A 9 -0.66 7.72 9.10
CA PRO A 9 -0.50 6.28 8.96
C PRO A 9 0.71 5.86 8.12
N VAL A 10 0.94 6.55 7.01
CA VAL A 10 2.06 6.22 6.11
C VAL A 10 3.40 6.59 6.75
N ASP A 11 3.47 7.73 7.43
CA ASP A 11 4.64 8.13 8.21
C ASP A 11 4.92 7.16 9.36
N THR A 12 3.90 6.63 10.05
CA THR A 12 4.05 5.58 11.07
C THR A 12 4.71 4.33 10.48
N ILE A 13 4.22 3.84 9.34
CA ILE A 13 4.76 2.65 8.66
C ILE A 13 6.25 2.87 8.28
N ILE A 14 6.61 4.04 7.75
CA ILE A 14 8.02 4.30 7.45
C ILE A 14 8.85 4.33 8.75
N ARG A 15 8.38 5.04 9.78
CA ARG A 15 9.14 5.18 11.04
C ARG A 15 9.39 3.85 11.73
N ARG A 16 8.42 2.93 11.76
CA ARG A 16 8.62 1.61 12.39
C ARG A 16 9.71 0.78 11.71
N ASN A 17 9.92 1.00 10.40
CA ASN A 17 10.99 0.35 9.62
C ASN A 17 12.32 1.13 9.59
N ALA A 18 12.27 2.44 9.86
CA ALA A 18 13.43 3.34 9.77
C ALA A 18 14.42 3.20 10.94
N GLY A 19 14.01 2.60 12.06
CA GLY A 19 14.83 2.49 13.27
C GLY A 19 15.19 3.87 13.84
N SER A 20 16.48 4.24 13.85
CA SER A 20 16.94 5.54 14.34
C SER A 20 17.05 6.64 13.27
N LEU A 21 16.73 6.31 12.01
CA LEU A 21 16.74 7.29 10.92
C LEU A 21 15.57 8.27 11.05
N ARG A 22 15.80 9.50 10.60
CA ARG A 22 14.72 10.48 10.38
C ARG A 22 13.94 10.10 9.13
N VAL A 23 12.71 10.55 9.03
CA VAL A 23 11.86 10.38 7.84
C VAL A 23 11.47 11.76 7.33
N SER A 24 11.69 12.01 6.05
CA SER A 24 11.24 13.23 5.38
C SER A 24 9.75 13.13 5.05
N ALA A 25 9.05 14.27 5.02
CA ALA A 25 7.64 14.29 4.64
C ALA A 25 7.43 13.77 3.21
N GLU A 26 8.33 14.14 2.29
CA GLU A 26 8.31 13.70 0.89
C GLU A 26 8.43 12.18 0.75
N ALA A 27 9.14 11.49 1.66
CA ALA A 27 9.20 10.02 1.66
C ALA A 27 7.84 9.39 1.98
N ALA A 28 7.12 9.94 2.95
CA ALA A 28 5.76 9.48 3.27
C ALA A 28 4.77 9.80 2.15
N GLU A 29 4.89 10.96 1.50
CA GLU A 29 4.07 11.32 0.33
C GLU A 29 4.31 10.40 -0.86
N GLU A 30 5.57 10.09 -1.18
CA GLU A 30 5.92 9.15 -2.24
C GLU A 30 5.39 7.75 -1.93
N LEU A 31 5.59 7.25 -0.70
CA LEU A 31 5.06 5.94 -0.32
C LEU A 31 3.53 5.91 -0.40
N ALA A 32 2.84 6.95 0.05
CA ALA A 32 1.39 7.03 -0.01
C ALA A 32 0.87 6.94 -1.46
N ARG A 33 1.57 7.58 -2.41
CA ARG A 33 1.25 7.49 -3.85
C ARG A 33 1.43 6.06 -4.36
N ARG A 34 2.54 5.41 -4.01
CA ARG A 34 2.85 4.02 -4.40
C ARG A 34 1.85 3.01 -3.84
N ILE A 35 1.38 3.22 -2.61
CA ILE A 35 0.33 2.40 -2.00
C ILE A 35 -0.98 2.57 -2.77
N GLN A 36 -1.36 3.80 -3.10
CA GLN A 36 -2.58 4.08 -3.85
C GLN A 36 -2.56 3.44 -5.25
N GLU A 37 -1.47 3.60 -5.99
CA GLU A 37 -1.31 2.99 -7.31
C GLU A 37 -1.42 1.46 -7.22
N ARG A 38 -0.71 0.84 -6.27
CA ARG A 38 -0.79 -0.60 -6.03
C ARG A 38 -2.21 -1.04 -5.64
N GLY A 39 -2.89 -0.30 -4.78
CA GLY A 39 -4.23 -0.66 -4.33
C GLY A 39 -5.28 -0.58 -5.43
N ALA A 40 -5.17 0.40 -6.32
CA ALA A 40 -6.04 0.52 -7.48
C ALA A 40 -5.80 -0.63 -8.48
N GLU A 41 -4.53 -0.95 -8.80
CA GLU A 41 -4.15 -2.09 -9.63
C GLU A 41 -4.74 -3.40 -9.09
N ARG A 42 -4.58 -3.66 -7.79
CA ARG A 42 -5.08 -4.89 -7.15
C ARG A 42 -6.60 -4.95 -7.13
N ALA A 43 -7.29 -3.82 -7.08
CA ALA A 43 -8.74 -3.78 -7.16
C ALA A 43 -9.26 -4.10 -8.57
N VAL A 44 -8.53 -3.71 -9.63
CA VAL A 44 -8.82 -4.10 -11.01
C VAL A 44 -8.68 -5.62 -11.15
N ASP A 45 -7.58 -6.21 -10.69
CA ASP A 45 -7.37 -7.66 -10.72
C ASP A 45 -8.52 -8.40 -9.99
N ALA A 46 -8.89 -7.94 -8.79
CA ALA A 46 -9.97 -8.53 -8.02
C ALA A 46 -11.34 -8.38 -8.72
N ALA A 47 -11.57 -7.29 -9.44
CA ALA A 47 -12.79 -7.08 -10.22
C ALA A 47 -12.89 -8.05 -11.40
N ASP A 48 -11.78 -8.37 -12.05
CA ASP A 48 -11.72 -9.38 -13.10
C ASP A 48 -12.05 -10.77 -12.55
N VAL A 49 -11.51 -11.13 -11.37
CA VAL A 49 -11.84 -12.39 -10.67
C VAL A 49 -13.33 -12.43 -10.31
N ALA A 50 -13.87 -11.38 -9.71
CA ALA A 50 -15.28 -11.32 -9.34
C ALA A 50 -16.19 -11.43 -10.58
N THR A 51 -15.79 -10.84 -11.70
CA THR A 51 -16.51 -10.93 -12.98
C THR A 51 -16.49 -12.33 -13.56
N ALA A 52 -15.34 -13.00 -13.54
CA ALA A 52 -15.20 -14.39 -13.97
C ALA A 52 -16.11 -15.33 -13.16
N ASP A 53 -16.33 -15.00 -11.89
CA ASP A 53 -17.25 -15.70 -10.98
C ASP A 53 -18.71 -15.24 -11.09
N GLY A 54 -19.03 -14.32 -11.99
CA GLY A 54 -20.40 -13.82 -12.21
C GLY A 54 -20.94 -12.90 -11.10
N ARG A 55 -20.06 -12.25 -10.33
CA ARG A 55 -20.39 -11.37 -9.20
C ARG A 55 -20.00 -9.91 -9.49
N LYS A 56 -20.63 -8.98 -8.79
CA LYS A 56 -20.33 -7.52 -8.79
C LYS A 56 -19.91 -6.99 -7.42
N THR A 57 -19.39 -7.88 -6.58
CA THR A 57 -18.89 -7.57 -5.25
C THR A 57 -17.53 -8.20 -5.10
N LEU A 58 -16.50 -7.38 -4.86
CA LEU A 58 -15.17 -7.83 -4.47
C LEU A 58 -15.24 -8.46 -3.09
N MET A 59 -14.69 -9.66 -2.99
CA MET A 59 -14.51 -10.44 -1.78
C MET A 59 -13.03 -10.52 -1.44
N ALA A 60 -12.69 -10.86 -0.19
CA ALA A 60 -11.30 -11.05 0.22
C ALA A 60 -10.58 -12.07 -0.66
N SER A 61 -11.26 -13.16 -1.01
CA SER A 61 -10.75 -14.21 -1.91
C SER A 61 -10.34 -13.70 -3.29
N ASP A 62 -10.95 -12.61 -3.77
CA ASP A 62 -10.65 -12.04 -5.09
C ASP A 62 -9.26 -11.39 -5.11
N PHE A 63 -8.71 -11.04 -3.94
CA PHE A 63 -7.32 -10.59 -3.76
C PHE A 63 -6.34 -11.76 -3.58
N GLY A 64 -6.82 -13.02 -3.57
CA GLY A 64 -5.97 -14.19 -3.37
C GLY A 64 -5.53 -14.40 -1.91
N THR A 65 -6.24 -13.80 -0.96
CA THR A 65 -6.00 -13.98 0.49
C THR A 65 -7.31 -14.27 1.22
N GLU A 66 -7.22 -14.90 2.38
CA GLU A 66 -8.33 -14.99 3.33
C GLU A 66 -8.21 -13.78 4.28
N ALA A 67 -9.32 -13.08 4.58
CA ALA A 67 -9.28 -11.98 5.54
C ALA A 67 -9.02 -12.53 6.94
N THR A 68 -7.76 -12.51 7.37
CA THR A 68 -7.34 -13.01 8.69
C THR A 68 -6.95 -11.89 9.66
N GLU A 69 -6.92 -10.64 9.20
CA GLU A 69 -6.48 -9.50 10.00
C GLU A 69 -7.67 -8.81 10.66
N ASP A 70 -7.57 -8.61 11.97
CA ASP A 70 -8.48 -7.76 12.70
C ASP A 70 -8.21 -6.29 12.34
N LYS A 71 -9.29 -5.52 12.15
CA LYS A 71 -9.21 -4.10 11.78
C LYS A 71 -8.31 -3.29 12.73
N ASP A 72 -8.26 -3.69 13.99
CA ASP A 72 -7.53 -2.98 15.05
C ASP A 72 -6.00 -3.19 14.94
N ASP A 73 -5.53 -4.15 14.15
CA ASP A 73 -4.11 -4.42 13.91
C ASP A 73 -3.55 -3.64 12.70
N LEU A 74 -4.41 -2.96 11.93
CA LEU A 74 -4.03 -2.24 10.71
C LEU A 74 -3.75 -0.75 11.02
N GLU A 75 -2.60 -0.28 10.57
CA GLU A 75 -2.25 1.15 10.57
C GLU A 75 -2.98 1.88 9.43
N LEU A 76 -3.12 1.24 8.26
CA LEU A 76 -3.80 1.86 7.12
C LEU A 76 -5.32 1.98 7.35
N PRO A 77 -5.89 3.19 7.21
CA PRO A 77 -7.31 3.41 7.49
C PRO A 77 -8.21 2.82 6.39
N ILE A 78 -9.18 2.01 6.81
CA ILE A 78 -10.11 1.29 5.92
C ILE A 78 -10.89 2.17 4.96
N ALA A 79 -11.35 3.36 5.39
CA ALA A 79 -12.15 4.23 4.53
C ALA A 79 -11.34 4.83 3.35
N PRO A 80 -10.12 5.37 3.56
CA PRO A 80 -9.19 5.66 2.47
C PRO A 80 -8.87 4.46 1.57
N VAL A 81 -8.66 3.28 2.13
CA VAL A 81 -8.43 2.06 1.33
C VAL A 81 -9.64 1.70 0.45
N ASP A 82 -10.87 1.84 0.95
CA ASP A 82 -12.08 1.64 0.12
C ASP A 82 -12.18 2.67 -1.02
N ARG A 83 -11.70 3.91 -0.83
CA ARG A 83 -11.66 4.89 -1.92
C ARG A 83 -10.61 4.53 -2.96
N ILE A 84 -9.43 4.08 -2.54
CA ILE A 84 -8.39 3.55 -3.44
C ILE A 84 -8.92 2.38 -4.27
N ALA A 85 -9.61 1.44 -3.63
CA ALA A 85 -10.18 0.26 -4.29
C ALA A 85 -11.24 0.60 -5.36
N ARG A 86 -11.69 1.85 -5.44
CA ARG A 86 -12.72 2.32 -6.37
C ARG A 86 -12.17 3.27 -7.43
N LEU A 87 -10.86 3.57 -7.42
CA LEU A 87 -10.28 4.57 -8.33
C LEU A 87 -10.39 4.16 -9.79
N ASP A 88 -10.08 2.89 -10.09
CA ASP A 88 -9.93 2.39 -11.45
C ASP A 88 -10.96 1.31 -11.81
N ILE A 89 -12.03 1.16 -11.00
CA ILE A 89 -13.12 0.21 -11.26
C ILE A 89 -14.49 0.89 -11.16
N ASP A 90 -15.39 0.53 -12.07
CA ASP A 90 -16.76 1.07 -12.14
C ASP A 90 -17.81 0.03 -11.70
N ASP A 91 -18.81 0.47 -10.94
CA ASP A 91 -19.99 -0.34 -10.55
C ASP A 91 -19.68 -1.64 -9.76
N TYR A 92 -18.58 -1.67 -9.01
CA TYR A 92 -18.29 -2.75 -8.06
C TYR A 92 -18.59 -2.36 -6.61
N ARG A 93 -19.18 -3.30 -5.89
CA ARG A 93 -19.22 -3.27 -4.42
C ARG A 93 -17.93 -3.86 -3.88
N VAL A 94 -17.53 -3.40 -2.69
CA VAL A 94 -16.37 -3.95 -1.98
C VAL A 94 -16.89 -4.42 -0.64
N SER A 95 -16.72 -5.70 -0.32
CA SER A 95 -17.14 -6.24 0.99
C SER A 95 -16.28 -5.65 2.11
N MET A 96 -16.71 -5.79 3.37
CA MET A 96 -15.88 -5.35 4.49
C MET A 96 -14.56 -6.14 4.53
N ASP A 97 -14.65 -7.46 4.38
CA ASP A 97 -13.50 -8.36 4.40
C ASP A 97 -12.53 -8.09 3.23
N ALA A 98 -13.04 -7.71 2.06
CA ALA A 98 -12.22 -7.27 0.94
C ALA A 98 -11.42 -6.00 1.27
N ARG A 99 -12.01 -5.03 1.98
CA ARG A 99 -11.29 -3.82 2.40
C ARG A 99 -10.21 -4.13 3.42
N LEU A 100 -10.48 -5.05 4.35
CA LEU A 100 -9.51 -5.49 5.36
C LEU A 100 -8.34 -6.20 4.68
N ALA A 101 -8.63 -7.18 3.81
CA ALA A 101 -7.64 -7.90 3.03
C ALA A 101 -6.75 -6.96 2.20
N LEU A 102 -7.35 -5.99 1.50
CA LEU A 102 -6.59 -5.01 0.72
C LEU A 102 -5.74 -4.11 1.64
N ALA A 103 -6.28 -3.66 2.77
CA ALA A 103 -5.52 -2.82 3.70
C ALA A 103 -4.27 -3.53 4.25
N GLY A 104 -4.39 -4.80 4.64
CA GLY A 104 -3.24 -5.58 5.09
C GLY A 104 -2.24 -5.91 4.00
N GLU A 105 -2.70 -6.22 2.79
CA GLU A 105 -1.79 -6.41 1.64
C GLU A 105 -1.00 -5.12 1.36
N LEU A 106 -1.67 -3.97 1.38
CA LEU A 106 -1.07 -2.66 1.17
C LEU A 106 -0.12 -2.23 2.29
N GLU A 107 -0.43 -2.59 3.53
CA GLU A 107 0.45 -2.33 4.68
C GLU A 107 1.70 -3.21 4.62
N SER A 108 1.55 -4.50 4.31
CA SER A 108 2.66 -5.43 4.07
C SER A 108 3.54 -4.99 2.91
N TYR A 109 2.93 -4.44 1.85
CA TYR A 109 3.65 -3.80 0.75
C TYR A 109 4.41 -2.55 1.23
N ALA A 110 3.75 -1.67 1.99
CA ALA A 110 4.35 -0.46 2.52
C ALA A 110 5.52 -0.73 3.46
N ASP A 111 5.44 -1.76 4.32
CA ASP A 111 6.53 -2.21 5.17
C ASP A 111 7.76 -2.62 4.38
N ARG A 112 7.57 -3.45 3.34
CA ARG A 112 8.67 -3.91 2.47
C ARG A 112 9.38 -2.74 1.79
N VAL A 113 8.60 -1.81 1.24
CA VAL A 113 9.14 -0.61 0.58
C VAL A 113 9.87 0.27 1.60
N ALA A 114 9.28 0.49 2.78
CA ALA A 114 9.88 1.31 3.84
C ALA A 114 11.18 0.71 4.38
N ALA A 115 11.24 -0.60 4.58
CA ALA A 115 12.44 -1.30 5.02
C ALA A 115 13.57 -1.15 3.98
N ALA A 116 13.26 -1.37 2.70
CA ALA A 116 14.22 -1.18 1.62
C ALA A 116 14.70 0.28 1.52
N ALA A 117 13.79 1.25 1.64
CA ALA A 117 14.14 2.67 1.64
C ALA A 117 15.06 3.05 2.82
N ALA A 118 14.81 2.48 4.00
CA ALA A 118 15.69 2.66 5.16
C ALA A 118 17.09 2.07 4.91
N ASP A 119 17.17 0.87 4.31
CA ASP A 119 18.44 0.23 3.96
C ASP A 119 19.23 1.04 2.93
N LEU A 120 18.56 1.58 1.91
CA LEU A 120 19.15 2.46 0.90
C LEU A 120 19.70 3.75 1.52
N ALA A 121 18.96 4.36 2.43
CA ALA A 121 19.42 5.53 3.16
C ALA A 121 20.69 5.24 3.98
N ARG A 122 20.76 4.07 4.65
CA ARG A 122 21.97 3.65 5.39
C ARG A 122 23.15 3.39 4.46
N HIS A 123 22.94 2.71 3.33
CA HIS A 123 23.99 2.45 2.36
C HIS A 123 24.55 3.73 1.71
N ALA A 124 23.74 4.79 1.66
CA ALA A 124 24.17 6.11 1.23
C ALA A 124 24.76 6.98 2.37
N ASP A 125 25.07 6.38 3.53
CA ASP A 125 25.58 7.07 4.74
C ASP A 125 24.72 8.25 5.21
N ARG A 126 23.40 8.19 4.96
CA ARG A 126 22.44 9.23 5.35
C ARG A 126 21.73 8.89 6.66
N ARG A 127 21.30 9.95 7.35
CA ARG A 127 20.52 9.88 8.60
C ARG A 127 19.02 10.15 8.42
N THR A 128 18.57 10.32 7.17
CA THR A 128 17.19 10.63 6.82
C THR A 128 16.78 9.79 5.61
N VAL A 129 15.66 9.09 5.73
CA VAL A 129 14.95 8.43 4.61
C VAL A 129 14.24 9.52 3.79
N LYS A 130 14.56 9.55 2.50
CA LYS A 130 14.06 10.53 1.51
C LYS A 130 13.12 9.87 0.51
N ALA A 131 12.37 10.68 -0.24
CA ALA A 131 11.59 10.21 -1.38
C ALA A 131 12.45 9.41 -2.37
N ASP A 132 13.67 9.89 -2.67
CA ASP A 132 14.63 9.20 -3.54
C ASP A 132 14.91 7.75 -3.13
N ASP A 133 14.86 7.43 -1.83
CA ASP A 133 15.06 6.05 -1.34
C ASP A 133 13.88 5.15 -1.69
N VAL A 134 12.66 5.69 -1.55
CA VAL A 134 11.41 5.00 -1.93
C VAL A 134 11.38 4.81 -3.44
N GLU A 135 11.72 5.83 -4.22
CA GLU A 135 11.79 5.73 -5.68
C GLU A 135 12.87 4.75 -6.15
N ALA A 136 14.02 4.74 -5.49
CA ALA A 136 15.13 3.87 -5.84
C ALA A 136 14.77 2.38 -5.66
N TYR A 137 13.94 2.02 -4.68
CA TYR A 137 13.43 0.66 -4.55
C TYR A 137 12.76 0.18 -5.85
N PHE A 138 11.82 0.95 -6.41
CA PHE A 138 11.14 0.60 -7.67
C PHE A 138 12.05 0.72 -8.88
N ARG A 139 12.99 1.67 -8.88
CA ARG A 139 13.98 1.78 -9.95
C ARG A 139 14.92 0.57 -9.98
N LEU A 140 15.13 -0.11 -8.87
CA LEU A 140 15.96 -1.31 -8.80
C LEU A 140 15.16 -2.57 -9.08
N SER A 141 13.85 -2.62 -8.76
CA SER A 141 13.02 -3.81 -8.97
C SER A 141 12.93 -4.28 -10.41
N GLN A 142 12.94 -3.35 -11.37
CA GLN A 142 12.97 -3.66 -12.81
C GLN A 142 14.19 -4.50 -13.27
N TYR A 143 15.21 -4.69 -12.43
CA TYR A 143 16.40 -5.49 -12.78
C TYR A 143 16.36 -6.92 -12.21
N TYR A 144 15.39 -7.24 -11.35
CA TYR A 144 15.29 -8.56 -10.71
C TYR A 144 13.88 -9.14 -10.66
N GLU A 145 12.86 -8.39 -11.05
CA GLU A 145 11.50 -8.86 -11.37
C GLU A 145 11.33 -9.07 -12.87
#